data_AF-A0A2A2LG82-F1
#
_entry.id   AF-A0A2A2LG82-F1
#
_cell.length_a   1.000
_cell.length_b   1.000
_cell.length_c   1.000
_cell.angle_alpha   90.00
_cell.angle_beta   90.00
_cell.angle_gamma   90.00
#
_symmetry.space_group_name_H-M   'P 1'
#
loop_
_entity.id
_entity.type
_entity.pdbx_description
1 polymer ?
#
loop_
_entity_poly.entity_id
_entity_poly.type
_entity_poly.pdbx_seq_one_letter_code
_entity_poly.pdbx_strand_id
1 'polypeptide(L)'
;MIYCRCIIVTPKDKSSSVYSIIERLGAQIVELTGNEFGNYEEYRAVAEKLAHKDDLHHLVEPTVIDERIAAHCQQTAEEIEKALESKISAIYVPISTGGAAASIFNHFRNKDVDVIGVSRVADEKDHVAVPELEDDCKSPIHCLKHLKRIDHVRAEDAYTFTRKLIRQEGVMSGASGGAAVLAALENLKSSPLPAESNVVIVLHDGIRNYLRHFVDDEWMTRHKLGDFNETHTVKPNEPVRPPILDNVLEAIGNTPLVRLQHLPKQFGVDCNVFVKCEYLNAGGSTKDRIAYRMVELAEKEGRLKPGMTLIEPTSGNTGIGLALAAAVRGYKCIICMPQKMSREKAVTMEALGAVIVRTPNHAGFDSAESHIGVALRLQAEIPGAIILDQYRNLGNPMAHYEQTAEEILHDLDDKVDMVVVGAGTGGTVTGIAQKLKERVPNCKILGVDPEGSLLADPTQEETFFYEVEGVGYDFIPGTLNRSVVDEWARSKDKESFETARALIEKEGILCGGSAGSNVFAALEVARGLPKDANVVVILPDGIRNYLTKFLADDWFNERYA
;
A
#
# COMPACT_ATOMS: atom_id res chain seq x y z
N MET A 1 -31.49 -9.12 -15.70
CA MET A 1 -32.07 -8.69 -14.41
C MET A 1 -32.41 -9.96 -13.65
N ILE A 2 -31.72 -10.22 -12.54
CA ILE A 2 -32.03 -11.33 -11.63
C ILE A 2 -33.01 -10.74 -10.59
N TYR A 3 -34.20 -11.29 -10.46
CA TYR A 3 -35.31 -10.76 -9.65
C TYR A 3 -35.28 -11.23 -8.19
N CYS A 4 -34.09 -11.26 -7.57
CA CYS A 4 -33.90 -11.67 -6.17
C CYS A 4 -33.40 -10.48 -5.33
N ARG A 5 -33.87 -10.35 -4.09
CA ARG A 5 -33.36 -9.33 -3.16
C ARG A 5 -32.08 -9.86 -2.52
N CYS A 6 -30.95 -9.22 -2.80
CA CYS A 6 -29.67 -9.57 -2.20
C CYS A 6 -29.50 -8.82 -0.87
N ILE A 7 -29.13 -9.54 0.18
CA ILE A 7 -28.95 -9.03 1.54
C ILE A 7 -27.51 -9.34 1.96
N ILE A 8 -26.74 -8.31 2.28
CA ILE A 8 -25.34 -8.44 2.68
C ILE A 8 -25.26 -8.37 4.20
N VAL A 9 -24.65 -9.38 4.81
CA VAL A 9 -24.41 -9.41 6.27
C VAL A 9 -22.92 -9.26 6.52
N THR A 10 -22.57 -8.29 7.37
CA THR A 10 -21.19 -7.90 7.71
C THR A 10 -21.06 -7.73 9.23
N PRO A 11 -19.89 -8.01 9.84
CA PRO A 11 -19.61 -7.61 11.21
C PRO A 11 -19.79 -6.10 11.41
N LYS A 12 -20.20 -5.66 12.60
CA LYS A 12 -20.33 -4.23 12.94
C LYS A 12 -18.98 -3.54 12.98
N ASP A 13 -18.53 -3.02 11.85
CA ASP A 13 -17.45 -2.05 11.82
C ASP A 13 -18.01 -0.68 12.23
N LYS A 14 -17.29 0.08 13.08
CA LYS A 14 -17.71 1.43 13.51
C LYS A 14 -17.60 2.46 12.36
N SER A 15 -17.25 2.02 11.14
CA SER A 15 -17.20 2.86 9.95
C SER A 15 -18.61 3.12 9.39
N SER A 16 -19.13 4.32 9.64
CA SER A 16 -20.43 4.82 9.15
C SER A 16 -20.62 4.78 7.62
N SER A 17 -19.57 4.52 6.83
CA SER A 17 -19.58 4.61 5.36
C SER A 17 -20.04 3.35 4.63
N VAL A 18 -19.94 2.14 5.21
CA VAL A 18 -20.44 0.90 4.58
C VAL A 18 -21.97 0.94 4.44
N TYR A 19 -22.64 1.54 5.43
CA TYR A 19 -24.10 1.68 5.48
C TYR A 19 -24.67 2.56 4.37
N SER A 20 -24.04 3.71 4.11
CA SER A 20 -24.56 4.69 3.13
C SER A 20 -24.49 4.22 1.67
N ILE A 21 -23.61 3.26 1.36
CA ILE A 21 -23.37 2.75 0.01
C ILE A 21 -24.34 1.61 -0.31
N ILE A 22 -24.52 0.68 0.63
CA ILE A 22 -25.40 -0.48 0.47
C ILE A 22 -26.89 -0.06 0.52
N GLU A 23 -27.24 0.96 1.33
CA GLU A 23 -28.59 1.55 1.39
C GLU A 23 -29.01 2.20 0.06
N ARG A 24 -28.05 2.69 -0.74
CA ARG A 24 -28.28 3.24 -2.10
C ARG A 24 -28.45 2.17 -3.19
N LEU A 25 -28.05 0.93 -2.92
CA LEU A 25 -28.18 -0.22 -3.84
C LEU A 25 -29.51 -0.98 -3.67
N GLY A 26 -30.35 -0.57 -2.71
CA GLY A 26 -31.63 -1.23 -2.41
C GLY A 26 -31.50 -2.56 -1.67
N ALA A 27 -30.31 -2.89 -1.16
CA ALA A 27 -30.07 -4.06 -0.32
C ALA A 27 -30.36 -3.72 1.15
N GLN A 28 -31.09 -4.60 1.85
CA GLN A 28 -31.35 -4.46 3.29
C GLN A 28 -30.10 -4.90 4.07
N ILE A 29 -29.66 -4.09 5.04
CA ILE A 29 -28.46 -4.38 5.86
C ILE A 29 -28.90 -4.92 7.22
N VAL A 30 -28.15 -5.92 7.70
CA VAL A 30 -28.27 -6.47 9.05
C VAL A 30 -26.94 -6.33 9.76
N GLU A 31 -26.89 -5.49 10.81
CA GLU A 31 -25.72 -5.35 11.67
C GLU A 31 -25.67 -6.46 12.74
N LEU A 32 -24.51 -7.09 12.87
CA LEU A 32 -24.25 -8.04 13.95
C LEU A 32 -23.67 -7.31 15.17
N THR A 33 -24.33 -7.37 16.34
CA THR A 33 -24.10 -6.40 17.44
C THR A 33 -22.98 -6.75 18.44
N GLY A 34 -22.30 -7.89 18.29
CA GLY A 34 -21.26 -8.32 19.24
C GLY A 34 -19.86 -7.81 18.89
N ASN A 35 -19.51 -6.58 19.26
CA ASN A 35 -18.15 -6.05 19.05
C ASN A 35 -17.52 -5.45 20.31
N GLU A 36 -17.47 -6.27 21.36
CA GLU A 36 -16.45 -6.14 22.41
C GLU A 36 -15.65 -7.45 22.41
N PHE A 37 -14.32 -7.36 22.29
CA PHE A 37 -13.27 -8.39 22.52
C PHE A 37 -12.55 -9.07 21.33
N GLY A 38 -11.22 -8.92 21.35
CA GLY A 38 -10.16 -9.87 20.91
C GLY A 38 -9.55 -9.66 19.51
N ASN A 39 -8.22 -9.71 19.42
CA ASN A 39 -7.53 -9.64 18.12
C ASN A 39 -7.58 -11.02 17.42
N TYR A 40 -7.69 -10.99 16.09
CA TYR A 40 -7.81 -12.19 15.24
C TYR A 40 -6.66 -13.21 15.40
N GLU A 41 -5.47 -12.77 15.80
CA GLU A 41 -4.29 -13.63 15.95
C GLU A 41 -4.37 -14.50 17.20
N GLU A 42 -4.91 -13.97 18.30
CA GLU A 42 -5.22 -14.75 19.51
C GLU A 42 -6.22 -15.86 19.20
N TYR A 43 -7.26 -15.57 18.40
CA TYR A 43 -8.28 -16.56 18.03
C TYR A 43 -7.77 -17.65 17.08
N ARG A 44 -6.92 -17.26 16.12
CA ARG A 44 -6.30 -18.21 15.18
C ARG A 44 -5.28 -19.12 15.87
N ALA A 45 -4.42 -18.58 16.74
CA ALA A 45 -3.42 -19.35 17.46
C ALA A 45 -4.04 -20.38 18.43
N VAL A 46 -5.19 -20.05 19.02
CA VAL A 46 -5.96 -20.99 19.85
C VAL A 46 -6.60 -22.09 19.00
N ALA A 47 -7.17 -21.75 17.84
CA ALA A 47 -7.76 -22.74 16.92
C ALA A 47 -6.70 -23.71 16.35
N GLU A 48 -5.52 -23.22 15.99
CA GLU A 48 -4.40 -24.03 15.50
C GLU A 48 -3.82 -24.94 16.61
N LYS A 49 -3.71 -24.45 17.85
CA LYS A 49 -3.33 -25.29 19.00
C LYS A 49 -4.30 -26.42 19.31
N LEU A 50 -5.59 -26.20 19.06
CA LEU A 50 -6.65 -27.20 19.29
C LEU A 50 -6.72 -28.24 18.16
N ALA A 51 -6.29 -27.88 16.94
CA ALA A 51 -6.22 -28.80 15.80
C ALA A 51 -5.11 -29.85 15.92
N HIS A 52 -4.01 -29.55 16.62
CA HIS A 52 -2.85 -30.44 16.79
C HIS A 52 -3.01 -31.54 17.87
N LYS A 53 -4.16 -31.68 18.52
CA LYS A 53 -4.40 -32.74 19.51
C LYS A 53 -5.27 -33.84 18.90
N ASP A 54 -4.64 -35.00 18.69
CA ASP A 54 -5.16 -36.24 18.08
C ASP A 54 -6.45 -36.81 18.72
N ASP A 55 -7.62 -36.17 18.52
CA ASP A 55 -8.92 -36.84 18.70
C ASP A 55 -10.11 -36.12 18.03
N LEU A 56 -9.94 -35.68 16.78
CA LEU A 56 -10.97 -34.94 16.01
C LEU A 56 -12.20 -35.77 15.58
N HIS A 57 -12.27 -37.07 15.92
CA HIS A 57 -13.41 -37.93 15.60
C HIS A 57 -14.64 -37.72 16.52
N HIS A 58 -14.54 -36.89 17.57
CA HIS A 58 -15.58 -36.71 18.58
C HIS A 58 -16.35 -35.37 18.55
N LEU A 59 -16.14 -34.49 17.56
CA LEU A 59 -16.90 -33.23 17.42
C LEU A 59 -18.36 -33.40 16.92
N VAL A 60 -19.03 -34.47 17.35
CA VAL A 60 -20.49 -34.61 17.28
C VAL A 60 -21.14 -34.26 18.64
N GLU A 61 -20.35 -34.11 19.71
CA GLU A 61 -20.81 -33.57 20.99
C GLU A 61 -20.04 -32.30 21.38
N PRO A 62 -20.69 -31.35 22.07
CA PRO A 62 -20.12 -30.03 22.34
C PRO A 62 -19.03 -30.15 23.41
N THR A 63 -17.79 -30.35 23.00
CA THR A 63 -16.65 -30.29 23.90
C THR A 63 -15.70 -29.17 23.50
N VAL A 64 -15.88 -28.07 24.23
CA VAL A 64 -14.95 -26.96 24.50
C VAL A 64 -14.40 -26.21 23.28
N ILE A 65 -15.33 -25.69 22.48
CA ILE A 65 -15.13 -24.33 21.96
C ILE A 65 -15.20 -23.41 23.18
N ASP A 66 -14.30 -22.43 23.35
CA ASP A 66 -14.47 -21.37 24.38
C ASP A 66 -15.93 -20.91 24.32
N GLU A 67 -16.66 -20.98 25.44
CA GLU A 67 -18.10 -20.69 25.47
C GLU A 67 -18.42 -19.34 24.83
N ARG A 68 -17.48 -18.39 24.87
CA ARG A 68 -17.58 -17.09 24.21
C ARG A 68 -17.52 -17.17 22.68
N ILE A 69 -16.67 -18.04 22.12
CA ILE A 69 -16.55 -18.25 20.66
C ILE A 69 -17.78 -18.99 20.14
N ALA A 70 -18.24 -20.03 20.84
CA ALA A 70 -19.46 -20.75 20.47
C ALA A 70 -20.68 -19.83 20.55
N ALA A 71 -20.80 -19.03 21.61
CA ALA A 71 -21.85 -18.04 21.76
C ALA A 71 -21.79 -16.97 20.66
N HIS A 72 -20.60 -16.50 20.27
CA HIS A 72 -20.46 -15.49 19.22
C HIS A 72 -20.81 -16.01 17.81
N CYS A 73 -20.32 -17.19 17.44
CA CYS A 73 -20.66 -17.80 16.15
C CYS A 73 -22.17 -18.10 16.08
N GLN A 74 -22.77 -18.56 17.17
CA GLN A 74 -24.21 -18.80 17.28
C GLN A 74 -25.01 -17.49 17.21
N GLN A 75 -24.54 -16.44 17.88
CA GLN A 75 -25.13 -15.10 17.83
C GLN A 75 -25.18 -14.56 16.40
N THR A 76 -24.14 -14.78 15.60
CA THR A 76 -24.09 -14.37 14.19
C THR A 76 -25.26 -14.98 13.40
N ALA A 77 -25.51 -16.28 13.57
CA ALA A 77 -26.61 -16.96 12.87
C ALA A 77 -28.00 -16.49 13.36
N GLU A 78 -28.15 -16.25 14.67
CA GLU A 78 -29.38 -15.75 15.28
C GLU A 78 -29.71 -14.31 14.87
N GLU A 79 -28.71 -13.45 14.74
CA GLU A 79 -28.86 -12.07 14.28
C GLU A 79 -29.23 -12.02 12.78
N ILE A 80 -28.65 -12.88 11.95
CA ILE A 80 -29.06 -13.08 10.54
C ILE A 80 -30.54 -13.45 10.45
N GLU A 81 -30.97 -14.44 11.23
CA GLU A 81 -32.37 -14.87 11.22
C GLU A 81 -33.31 -13.77 11.72
N LYS A 82 -32.97 -13.15 12.87
CA LYS A 82 -33.82 -12.15 13.53
C LYS A 82 -34.06 -10.94 12.63
N ALA A 83 -33.04 -10.49 11.93
CA ALA A 83 -33.16 -9.31 11.10
C ALA A 83 -33.88 -9.55 9.77
N LEU A 84 -33.99 -10.81 9.35
CA LEU A 84 -34.62 -11.20 8.09
C LEU A 84 -35.97 -11.93 8.29
N GLU A 85 -36.44 -12.02 9.53
CA GLU A 85 -37.73 -12.63 9.91
C GLU A 85 -37.95 -14.02 9.26
N SER A 86 -36.89 -14.81 9.13
CA SER A 86 -36.90 -16.15 8.50
C SER A 86 -37.33 -16.17 7.01
N LYS A 87 -37.31 -15.04 6.29
CA LYS A 87 -37.64 -14.97 4.84
C LYS A 87 -36.43 -15.28 3.95
N ILE A 88 -35.49 -16.10 4.40
CA ILE A 88 -34.23 -16.35 3.69
C ILE A 88 -34.41 -17.56 2.76
N SER A 89 -34.09 -17.43 1.48
CA SER A 89 -34.15 -18.54 0.53
C SER A 89 -32.80 -19.24 0.36
N ALA A 90 -31.70 -18.49 0.45
CA ALA A 90 -30.35 -19.05 0.39
C ALA A 90 -29.34 -18.21 1.17
N ILE A 91 -28.29 -18.85 1.71
CA ILE A 91 -27.16 -18.22 2.39
C ILE A 91 -25.87 -18.71 1.76
N TYR A 92 -25.05 -17.80 1.22
CA TYR A 92 -23.71 -18.10 0.72
C TYR A 92 -22.68 -17.68 1.76
N VAL A 93 -21.85 -18.62 2.20
CA VAL A 93 -20.85 -18.39 3.24
C VAL A 93 -19.47 -18.90 2.79
N PRO A 94 -18.40 -18.10 2.90
CA PRO A 94 -17.07 -18.59 2.61
C PRO A 94 -16.65 -19.65 3.64
N ILE A 95 -16.19 -20.82 3.16
CA ILE A 95 -15.81 -21.95 4.03
C ILE A 95 -14.55 -21.62 4.86
N SER A 96 -13.69 -20.73 4.35
CA SER A 96 -12.49 -20.26 5.03
C SER A 96 -12.74 -19.50 6.35
N THR A 97 -14.01 -19.28 6.70
CA THR A 97 -14.44 -18.60 7.94
C THR A 97 -14.58 -19.54 9.13
N GLY A 98 -14.38 -20.85 8.92
CA GLY A 98 -14.26 -21.84 10.01
C GLY A 98 -15.49 -21.91 10.91
N GLY A 99 -15.32 -21.60 12.20
CA GLY A 99 -16.38 -21.71 13.21
C GLY A 99 -17.66 -20.92 12.89
N ALA A 100 -17.53 -19.76 12.25
CA ALA A 100 -18.68 -18.94 11.84
C ALA A 100 -19.51 -19.64 10.75
N ALA A 101 -18.86 -20.17 9.70
CA ALA A 101 -19.54 -20.99 8.69
C ALA A 101 -20.20 -22.21 9.33
N ALA A 102 -19.48 -22.97 10.17
CA ALA A 102 -20.03 -24.16 10.82
C ALA A 102 -21.27 -23.85 11.68
N SER A 103 -21.30 -22.72 12.38
CA SER A 103 -22.44 -22.29 13.18
C SER A 103 -23.63 -21.87 12.32
N ILE A 104 -23.42 -21.08 11.26
CA ILE A 104 -24.46 -20.71 10.30
C ILE A 104 -25.05 -21.98 9.66
N PHE A 105 -24.21 -22.93 9.24
CA PHE A 105 -24.68 -24.22 8.73
C PHE A 105 -25.53 -24.96 9.75
N ASN A 106 -25.04 -25.14 10.97
CA ASN A 106 -25.76 -25.89 12.00
C ASN A 106 -27.07 -25.23 12.42
N HIS A 107 -27.12 -23.89 12.45
CA HIS A 107 -28.30 -23.13 12.82
C HIS A 107 -29.41 -23.25 11.76
N PHE A 108 -29.05 -23.22 10.47
CA PHE A 108 -30.00 -23.25 9.37
C PHE A 108 -30.24 -24.65 8.77
N ARG A 109 -29.48 -25.70 9.17
CA ARG A 109 -29.54 -27.06 8.58
C ARG A 109 -30.93 -27.73 8.55
N ASN A 110 -31.79 -27.39 9.52
CA ASN A 110 -33.13 -27.96 9.67
C ASN A 110 -34.23 -26.97 9.24
N LYS A 111 -33.85 -25.85 8.61
CA LYS A 111 -34.75 -24.82 8.12
C LYS A 111 -34.87 -24.95 6.60
N ASP A 112 -35.94 -24.41 6.04
CA ASP A 112 -36.17 -24.39 4.58
C ASP A 112 -35.31 -23.28 3.92
N VAL A 113 -33.99 -23.39 4.08
CA VAL A 113 -32.99 -22.41 3.62
C VAL A 113 -31.82 -23.14 2.99
N ASP A 114 -31.45 -22.77 1.77
CA ASP A 114 -30.27 -23.31 1.09
C ASP A 114 -28.99 -22.64 1.62
N VAL A 115 -28.31 -23.28 2.58
CA VAL A 115 -26.97 -22.83 3.01
C VAL A 115 -25.90 -23.44 2.10
N ILE A 116 -25.09 -22.58 1.48
CA ILE A 116 -24.11 -22.93 0.46
C ILE A 116 -22.73 -22.47 0.88
N GLY A 117 -21.80 -23.42 0.97
CA GLY A 117 -20.42 -23.16 1.34
C GLY A 117 -19.60 -22.87 0.09
N VAL A 118 -18.88 -21.76 0.08
CA VAL A 118 -18.03 -21.37 -1.05
C VAL A 118 -16.56 -21.55 -0.68
N SER A 119 -15.87 -22.39 -1.43
CA SER A 119 -14.42 -22.55 -1.34
C SER A 119 -13.76 -21.90 -2.56
N ARG A 120 -12.65 -21.20 -2.31
CA ARG A 120 -11.71 -20.80 -3.37
C ARG A 120 -10.80 -21.99 -3.67
N VAL A 121 -10.46 -22.22 -4.94
CA VAL A 121 -9.48 -23.24 -5.35
C VAL A 121 -8.15 -22.54 -5.65
N ALA A 122 -7.04 -23.09 -5.15
CA ALA A 122 -5.69 -22.71 -5.57
C ALA A 122 -5.39 -23.33 -6.95
N ASP A 123 -4.62 -22.64 -7.80
CA ASP A 123 -4.35 -23.08 -9.18
C ASP A 123 -3.45 -24.34 -9.19
N GLU A 124 -3.72 -25.31 -10.09
CA GLU A 124 -2.95 -26.57 -10.22
C GLU A 124 -1.48 -26.38 -10.65
N LYS A 125 -1.05 -25.16 -10.98
CA LYS A 125 0.30 -24.85 -11.47
C LYS A 125 1.18 -24.09 -10.48
N ASP A 126 0.63 -23.74 -9.32
CA ASP A 126 1.36 -23.04 -8.26
C ASP A 126 1.98 -24.06 -7.28
N HIS A 127 3.16 -24.59 -7.61
CA HIS A 127 4.02 -25.28 -6.64
C HIS A 127 4.80 -24.31 -5.73
N VAL A 128 4.30 -23.08 -5.56
CA VAL A 128 4.61 -22.33 -4.34
C VAL A 128 3.64 -22.84 -3.31
N ALA A 129 4.15 -23.67 -2.41
CA ALA A 129 3.43 -23.98 -1.19
C ALA A 129 3.11 -22.66 -0.48
N VAL A 130 1.91 -22.09 -0.73
CA VAL A 130 1.04 -21.78 0.41
C VAL A 130 1.17 -23.00 1.29
N PRO A 131 1.56 -22.92 2.58
CA PRO A 131 1.59 -24.09 3.42
C PRO A 131 0.33 -24.82 3.08
N GLU A 132 0.47 -26.03 2.51
CA GLU A 132 -0.68 -26.89 2.39
C GLU A 132 -1.30 -26.77 3.78
N LEU A 133 -2.57 -26.36 3.85
CA LEU A 133 -3.35 -26.90 4.95
C LEU A 133 -3.15 -28.39 4.72
N GLU A 134 -2.14 -28.96 5.38
CA GLU A 134 -1.82 -30.36 5.33
C GLU A 134 -3.17 -31.04 5.45
N ASP A 135 -3.38 -32.12 4.71
CA ASP A 135 -4.60 -32.93 4.73
C ASP A 135 -5.09 -33.31 6.16
N ASP A 136 -4.34 -32.95 7.20
CA ASP A 136 -4.63 -32.99 8.62
C ASP A 136 -5.56 -31.86 9.15
N CYS A 137 -5.76 -30.75 8.43
CA CYS A 137 -6.77 -29.75 8.79
C CYS A 137 -8.16 -30.10 8.23
N LYS A 138 -8.71 -31.25 8.66
CA LYS A 138 -10.15 -31.52 8.54
C LYS A 138 -10.91 -30.54 9.45
N SER A 139 -11.17 -29.34 8.92
CA SER A 139 -12.09 -28.37 9.51
C SER A 139 -13.41 -29.07 9.89
N PRO A 140 -14.03 -28.76 11.04
CA PRO A 140 -15.33 -29.31 11.45
C PRO A 140 -16.43 -29.20 10.37
N ILE A 141 -16.26 -28.29 9.40
CA ILE A 141 -17.14 -28.10 8.25
C ILE A 141 -17.14 -29.32 7.30
N HIS A 142 -16.01 -30.03 7.14
CA HIS A 142 -15.92 -31.20 6.26
C HIS A 142 -16.69 -32.43 6.78
N CYS A 143 -17.14 -32.40 8.04
CA CYS A 143 -17.94 -33.45 8.66
C CYS A 143 -19.46 -33.20 8.55
N LEU A 144 -19.90 -32.07 7.95
CA LEU A 144 -21.31 -31.74 7.80
C LEU A 144 -21.94 -32.53 6.65
N LYS A 145 -22.77 -33.54 6.99
CA LYS A 145 -23.46 -34.44 6.05
C LYS A 145 -24.40 -33.77 5.02
N HIS A 146 -24.70 -32.47 5.16
CA HIS A 146 -25.70 -31.75 4.36
C HIS A 146 -25.18 -30.44 3.73
N LEU A 147 -23.86 -30.28 3.61
CA LEU A 147 -23.25 -29.10 3.00
C LEU A 147 -23.42 -29.10 1.46
N LYS A 148 -24.19 -28.15 0.92
CA LYS A 148 -24.09 -27.80 -0.51
C LYS A 148 -22.82 -26.97 -0.70
N ARG A 149 -21.88 -27.44 -1.52
CA ARG A 149 -20.53 -26.87 -1.66
C ARG A 149 -20.25 -26.39 -3.09
N ILE A 150 -19.64 -25.22 -3.23
CA ILE A 150 -19.11 -24.69 -4.50
C ILE A 150 -17.59 -24.64 -4.36
N ASP A 151 -16.91 -25.53 -5.09
CA ASP A 151 -15.46 -25.74 -5.05
C ASP A 151 -14.75 -25.32 -6.34
N HIS A 152 -15.29 -24.37 -7.09
CA HIS A 152 -14.77 -24.06 -8.43
C HIS A 152 -14.53 -22.57 -8.69
N VAL A 153 -14.58 -21.72 -7.65
CA VAL A 153 -14.21 -20.32 -7.85
C VAL A 153 -12.68 -20.23 -7.90
N ARG A 154 -12.13 -20.00 -9.11
CA ARG A 154 -10.71 -19.76 -9.29
C ARG A 154 -10.27 -18.55 -8.49
N ALA A 155 -9.07 -18.62 -7.92
CA ALA A 155 -8.53 -17.51 -7.13
C ALA A 155 -8.47 -16.20 -7.94
N GLU A 156 -8.02 -16.25 -9.19
CA GLU A 156 -7.96 -15.09 -10.10
C GLU A 156 -9.32 -14.41 -10.28
N ASP A 157 -10.38 -15.20 -10.48
CA ASP A 157 -11.74 -14.68 -10.69
C ASP A 157 -12.28 -14.06 -9.40
N ALA A 158 -12.01 -14.68 -8.25
CA ALA A 158 -12.35 -14.13 -6.94
C ALA A 158 -11.68 -12.75 -6.70
N TYR A 159 -10.37 -12.62 -6.95
CA TYR A 159 -9.65 -11.35 -6.80
C TYR A 159 -10.13 -10.29 -7.80
N THR A 160 -10.35 -10.69 -9.05
CA THR A 160 -10.85 -9.79 -10.10
C THR A 160 -12.24 -9.28 -9.76
N PHE A 161 -13.09 -10.14 -9.21
CA PHE A 161 -14.43 -9.78 -8.80
C PHE A 161 -14.43 -8.92 -7.53
N THR A 162 -13.62 -9.23 -6.50
CA THR A 162 -13.41 -8.37 -5.33
C THR A 162 -13.02 -6.95 -5.74
N ARG A 163 -12.13 -6.79 -6.74
CA ARG A 163 -11.74 -5.47 -7.27
C ARG A 163 -12.91 -4.73 -7.90
N LYS A 164 -13.78 -5.42 -8.64
CA LYS A 164 -15.00 -4.81 -9.20
C LYS A 164 -15.98 -4.42 -8.09
N LEU A 165 -16.18 -5.29 -7.11
CA LEU A 165 -17.04 -5.06 -5.96
C LEU A 165 -16.62 -3.82 -5.15
N ILE A 166 -15.31 -3.65 -4.90
CA ILE A 166 -14.77 -2.46 -4.24
C ILE A 166 -14.94 -1.21 -5.12
N ARG A 167 -14.57 -1.29 -6.40
CA ARG A 167 -14.52 -0.13 -7.31
C ARG A 167 -15.90 0.39 -7.75
N GLN A 168 -16.85 -0.52 -7.94
CA GLN A 168 -18.16 -0.21 -8.52
C GLN A 168 -19.23 -0.11 -7.44
N GLU A 169 -19.16 -0.98 -6.43
CA GLU A 169 -20.19 -1.11 -5.40
C GLU A 169 -19.73 -0.62 -4.03
N GLY A 170 -18.46 -0.20 -3.87
CA GLY A 170 -17.91 0.34 -2.62
C GLY A 170 -17.88 -0.66 -1.44
N VAL A 171 -18.11 -1.96 -1.70
CA VAL A 171 -18.14 -2.98 -0.65
C VAL A 171 -16.72 -3.47 -0.37
N MET A 172 -16.24 -3.18 0.83
CA MET A 172 -14.88 -3.51 1.29
C MET A 172 -14.83 -4.97 1.79
N SER A 173 -14.31 -5.87 0.95
CA SER A 173 -14.16 -7.30 1.28
C SER A 173 -12.86 -7.87 0.69
N GLY A 174 -12.40 -9.02 1.20
CA GLY A 174 -11.28 -9.77 0.65
C GLY A 174 -11.70 -10.74 -0.47
N ALA A 175 -10.80 -11.65 -0.83
CA ALA A 175 -11.01 -12.60 -1.93
C ALA A 175 -12.04 -13.68 -1.61
N SER A 176 -12.18 -14.09 -0.35
CA SER A 176 -13.17 -15.09 0.06
C SER A 176 -14.60 -14.54 -0.01
N GLY A 177 -14.81 -13.27 0.38
CA GLY A 177 -16.09 -12.59 0.19
C GLY A 177 -16.38 -12.30 -1.29
N GLY A 178 -15.37 -11.90 -2.07
CA GLY A 178 -15.51 -11.80 -3.53
C GLY A 178 -15.89 -13.12 -4.20
N ALA A 179 -15.30 -14.23 -3.76
CA ALA A 179 -15.64 -15.57 -4.22
C ALA A 179 -17.09 -15.93 -3.87
N ALA A 180 -17.55 -15.63 -2.65
CA ALA A 180 -18.92 -15.89 -2.23
C ALA A 180 -19.95 -15.11 -3.07
N VAL A 181 -19.66 -13.83 -3.37
CA VAL A 181 -20.55 -13.03 -4.24
C VAL A 181 -20.54 -13.56 -5.67
N LEU A 182 -19.37 -13.87 -6.22
CA LEU A 182 -19.26 -14.41 -7.58
C LEU A 182 -20.00 -15.74 -7.71
N ALA A 183 -19.78 -16.67 -6.76
CA ALA A 183 -20.46 -17.96 -6.72
C ALA A 183 -21.98 -17.81 -6.61
N ALA A 184 -22.46 -16.87 -5.79
CA ALA A 184 -23.88 -16.58 -5.68
C ALA A 184 -24.47 -16.10 -7.01
N LEU A 185 -23.80 -15.18 -7.69
CA LEU A 185 -24.25 -14.65 -8.98
C LEU A 185 -24.24 -15.70 -10.08
N GLU A 186 -23.23 -16.57 -10.12
CA GLU A 186 -23.14 -17.66 -11.09
C GLU A 186 -24.22 -18.71 -10.84
N ASN A 187 -24.39 -19.13 -9.58
CA ASN A 187 -25.39 -20.12 -9.23
C ASN A 187 -26.82 -19.60 -9.47
N LEU A 188 -27.11 -18.33 -9.14
CA LEU A 188 -28.42 -17.72 -9.41
C LEU A 188 -28.71 -17.55 -10.92
N LYS A 189 -27.68 -17.48 -11.77
CA LYS A 189 -27.87 -17.50 -13.23
C LYS A 189 -28.18 -18.89 -13.75
N SER A 190 -27.53 -19.93 -13.24
CA SER A 190 -27.75 -21.31 -13.67
C SER A 190 -29.01 -21.93 -13.07
N SER A 191 -29.34 -21.55 -11.83
CA SER A 191 -30.44 -22.09 -11.03
C SER A 191 -31.18 -20.92 -10.37
N PRO A 192 -32.06 -20.21 -11.12
CA PRO A 192 -32.76 -19.04 -10.60
C PRO A 192 -33.71 -19.42 -9.45
N LEU A 193 -33.68 -18.62 -8.38
CA LEU A 193 -34.69 -18.69 -7.33
C LEU A 193 -35.98 -17.98 -7.75
N PRO A 194 -37.13 -18.28 -7.12
CA PRO A 194 -38.36 -17.54 -7.33
C PRO A 194 -38.18 -16.02 -7.18
N ALA A 195 -39.00 -15.24 -7.90
CA ALA A 195 -39.01 -13.79 -7.74
C ALA A 195 -39.35 -13.42 -6.27
N GLU A 196 -38.70 -12.37 -5.75
CA GLU A 196 -38.79 -11.92 -4.35
C GLU A 196 -38.11 -12.83 -3.30
N SER A 197 -37.36 -13.86 -3.71
CA SER A 197 -36.47 -14.59 -2.81
C SER A 197 -35.39 -13.68 -2.20
N ASN A 198 -35.12 -13.85 -0.91
CA ASN A 198 -34.00 -13.17 -0.23
C ASN A 198 -32.76 -14.07 -0.21
N VAL A 199 -31.66 -13.57 -0.78
CA VAL A 199 -30.37 -14.26 -0.80
C VAL A 199 -29.41 -13.53 0.10
N VAL A 200 -28.85 -14.24 1.08
CA VAL A 200 -27.86 -13.72 2.02
C VAL A 200 -26.47 -14.09 1.54
N ILE A 201 -25.55 -13.13 1.49
CA ILE A 201 -24.13 -13.39 1.22
C ILE A 201 -23.33 -12.85 2.40
N VAL A 202 -22.56 -13.74 3.02
CA VAL A 202 -21.75 -13.42 4.19
C VAL A 202 -20.38 -12.95 3.74
N LEU A 203 -20.01 -11.72 4.07
CA LEU A 203 -18.69 -11.16 3.83
C LEU A 203 -17.91 -11.15 5.14
N HIS A 204 -16.82 -11.89 5.20
CA HIS A 204 -16.11 -12.17 6.46
C HIS A 204 -14.64 -11.72 6.44
N ASP A 205 -13.99 -11.71 5.28
CA ASP A 205 -12.65 -11.15 5.14
C ASP A 205 -12.74 -9.66 4.82
N GLY A 206 -12.17 -8.84 5.70
CA GLY A 206 -12.00 -7.41 5.46
C GLY A 206 -10.95 -7.12 4.40
N ILE A 207 -10.82 -5.83 4.04
CA ILE A 207 -9.80 -5.33 3.09
C ILE A 207 -8.36 -5.71 3.48
N ARG A 208 -8.12 -6.13 4.75
CA ARG A 208 -6.86 -6.72 5.25
C ARG A 208 -6.28 -7.80 4.35
N ASN A 209 -7.08 -8.79 3.94
CA ASN A 209 -6.59 -9.89 3.10
C ASN A 209 -6.36 -9.42 1.65
N TYR A 210 -7.16 -8.45 1.18
CA TYR A 210 -6.92 -7.79 -0.11
C TYR A 210 -5.57 -7.05 -0.10
N LEU A 211 -5.24 -6.33 0.97
CA LEU A 211 -3.98 -5.58 1.11
C LEU A 211 -2.77 -6.46 1.44
N ARG A 212 -2.93 -7.62 2.11
CA ARG A 212 -1.84 -8.58 2.34
C ARG A 212 -1.28 -9.16 1.03
N HIS A 213 -2.13 -9.34 0.00
CA HIS A 213 -1.69 -9.76 -1.33
C HIS A 213 -1.21 -8.60 -2.23
N PHE A 214 -1.06 -7.37 -1.71
CA PHE A 214 -0.34 -6.28 -2.39
C PHE A 214 1.18 -6.42 -2.28
N VAL A 215 1.68 -7.43 -1.55
CA VAL A 215 3.07 -7.59 -1.10
C VAL A 215 3.72 -8.89 -1.64
N ASP A 216 3.36 -9.32 -2.85
CA ASP A 216 3.95 -10.53 -3.45
C ASP A 216 5.10 -10.18 -4.41
N ASP A 217 6.33 -10.34 -3.93
CA ASP A 217 7.57 -10.18 -4.71
C ASP A 217 7.60 -11.10 -5.95
N GLU A 218 6.95 -12.27 -5.90
CA GLU A 218 6.82 -13.14 -7.06
C GLU A 218 5.80 -12.62 -8.07
N TRP A 219 4.73 -11.94 -7.64
CA TRP A 219 3.76 -11.35 -8.58
C TRP A 219 4.42 -10.29 -9.45
N MET A 220 5.26 -9.44 -8.85
CA MET A 220 6.07 -8.42 -9.56
C MET A 220 7.02 -9.05 -10.59
N THR A 221 7.72 -10.10 -10.17
CA THR A 221 8.66 -10.86 -11.02
C THR A 221 7.93 -11.60 -12.15
N ARG A 222 6.80 -12.26 -11.84
CA ARG A 222 5.95 -13.01 -12.79
C ARG A 222 5.32 -12.12 -13.87
N HIS A 223 5.02 -10.85 -13.55
CA HIS A 223 4.43 -9.90 -14.50
C HIS A 223 5.47 -9.04 -15.24
N LYS A 224 6.77 -9.37 -15.11
CA LYS A 224 7.88 -8.61 -15.72
C LYS A 224 7.85 -7.10 -15.39
N LEU A 225 7.29 -6.72 -14.25
CA LEU A 225 7.26 -5.33 -13.80
C LEU A 225 8.68 -4.97 -13.32
N GLY A 226 9.49 -4.45 -14.24
CA GLY A 226 10.93 -4.27 -14.09
C GLY A 226 11.76 -4.72 -15.31
N ASP A 227 11.12 -5.36 -16.29
CA ASP A 227 11.71 -5.60 -17.61
C ASP A 227 11.44 -4.36 -18.49
N PHE A 228 12.21 -3.29 -18.27
CA PHE A 228 12.09 -2.05 -19.05
C PHE A 228 12.49 -2.22 -20.53
N ASN A 229 12.89 -3.42 -20.95
CA ASN A 229 13.30 -3.71 -22.32
C ASN A 229 12.14 -4.06 -23.27
N GLU A 230 11.00 -4.59 -22.79
CA GLU A 230 10.01 -5.20 -23.71
C GLU A 230 8.83 -4.32 -24.14
N THR A 231 8.55 -3.19 -23.48
CA THR A 231 7.58 -2.22 -24.01
C THR A 231 7.99 -0.81 -23.62
N HIS A 232 7.95 0.11 -24.59
CA HIS A 232 8.32 1.52 -24.52
C HIS A 232 9.76 1.79 -25.01
N THR A 233 9.88 2.06 -26.31
CA THR A 233 11.04 2.73 -26.92
C THR A 233 11.20 4.12 -26.29
N VAL A 234 11.98 4.21 -25.23
CA VAL A 234 12.35 5.49 -24.60
C VAL A 234 13.63 5.96 -25.29
N LYS A 235 13.57 7.12 -25.94
CA LYS A 235 14.79 7.80 -26.39
C LYS A 235 15.62 8.11 -25.15
N PRO A 236 16.96 7.92 -25.17
CA PRO A 236 17.83 8.41 -24.10
C PRO A 236 17.49 9.87 -23.86
N ASN A 237 17.10 10.21 -22.63
CA ASN A 237 16.81 11.59 -22.29
C ASN A 237 18.16 12.28 -22.19
N GLU A 238 18.54 13.08 -23.19
CA GLU A 238 19.70 13.95 -23.05
C GLU A 238 19.36 14.98 -21.96
N PRO A 239 20.16 15.08 -20.87
CA PRO A 239 19.84 15.94 -19.72
C PRO A 239 20.10 17.42 -20.03
N VAL A 240 19.57 17.90 -21.15
CA VAL A 240 19.72 19.27 -21.64
C VAL A 240 18.37 19.97 -21.50
N ARG A 241 18.30 20.95 -20.59
CA ARG A 241 17.12 21.79 -20.44
C ARG A 241 17.10 22.88 -21.51
N PRO A 242 15.98 23.12 -22.22
CA PRO A 242 15.88 24.24 -23.13
C PRO A 242 15.97 25.58 -22.39
N PRO A 243 16.45 26.66 -23.04
CA PRO A 243 16.63 27.96 -22.40
C PRO A 243 15.31 28.65 -22.02
N ILE A 244 14.21 28.31 -22.68
CA ILE A 244 12.85 28.79 -22.39
C ILE A 244 11.98 27.55 -22.17
N LEU A 245 11.21 27.55 -21.09
CA LEU A 245 10.28 26.48 -20.72
C LEU A 245 8.85 26.90 -21.04
N ASP A 246 8.05 26.01 -21.62
CA ASP A 246 6.64 26.31 -21.93
C ASP A 246 5.78 26.37 -20.66
N ASN A 247 6.18 25.62 -19.62
CA ASN A 247 5.55 25.65 -18.31
C ASN A 247 6.51 25.14 -17.22
N VAL A 248 6.10 25.30 -15.96
CA VAL A 248 6.94 24.98 -14.80
C VAL A 248 7.20 23.47 -14.62
N LEU A 249 6.39 22.58 -15.22
CA LEU A 249 6.65 21.13 -15.14
C LEU A 249 7.91 20.73 -15.91
N GLU A 250 8.31 21.51 -16.92
CA GLU A 250 9.57 21.29 -17.66
C GLU A 250 10.82 21.71 -16.85
N ALA A 251 10.62 22.35 -15.70
CA ALA A 251 11.68 22.62 -14.73
C ALA A 251 11.92 21.42 -13.78
N ILE A 252 11.14 20.35 -13.90
CA ILE A 252 11.37 19.09 -13.17
C ILE A 252 12.47 18.31 -13.89
N GLY A 253 13.42 17.77 -13.11
CA GLY A 253 14.60 17.08 -13.63
C GLY A 253 15.77 18.00 -13.94
N ASN A 254 16.88 17.45 -14.45
CA ASN A 254 18.15 18.15 -14.62
C ASN A 254 18.59 18.88 -13.34
N THR A 255 18.49 18.19 -12.21
CA THR A 255 18.81 18.77 -10.89
C THR A 255 20.33 18.81 -10.68
N PRO A 256 20.87 19.81 -9.96
CA PRO A 256 22.32 19.91 -9.78
C PRO A 256 22.91 18.72 -9.02
N LEU A 257 24.09 18.27 -9.46
CA LEU A 257 24.99 17.42 -8.68
C LEU A 257 26.08 18.30 -8.05
N VAL A 258 26.09 18.40 -6.71
CA VAL A 258 26.97 19.31 -5.96
C VAL A 258 27.97 18.52 -5.15
N ARG A 259 29.25 18.89 -5.19
CA ARG A 259 30.30 18.27 -4.37
C ARG A 259 30.33 18.87 -2.97
N LEU A 260 30.28 18.03 -1.93
CA LEU A 260 30.47 18.46 -0.54
C LEU A 260 31.94 18.79 -0.27
N GLN A 261 32.21 19.89 0.45
CA GLN A 261 33.56 20.42 0.64
C GLN A 261 34.06 20.34 2.09
N HIS A 262 33.14 20.34 3.06
CA HIS A 262 33.41 20.49 4.48
C HIS A 262 33.04 19.24 5.28
N LEU A 263 31.81 18.72 5.13
CA LEU A 263 31.34 17.58 5.93
C LEU A 263 32.20 16.31 5.76
N PRO A 264 32.56 15.87 4.54
CA PRO A 264 33.38 14.67 4.36
C PRO A 264 34.67 14.71 5.20
N LYS A 265 35.35 15.86 5.24
CA LYS A 265 36.59 16.04 6.00
C LYS A 265 36.39 15.91 7.52
N GLN A 266 35.25 16.38 8.04
CA GLN A 266 34.91 16.25 9.47
C GLN A 266 34.68 14.79 9.87
N PHE A 267 34.23 13.97 8.92
CA PHE A 267 33.99 12.54 9.12
C PHE A 267 35.20 11.66 8.77
N GLY A 268 36.33 12.25 8.37
CA GLY A 268 37.51 11.50 7.93
C GLY A 268 37.32 10.77 6.60
N VAL A 269 36.46 11.30 5.72
CA VAL A 269 36.19 10.78 4.38
C VAL A 269 37.04 11.51 3.35
N ASP A 270 37.89 10.77 2.65
CA ASP A 270 38.81 11.31 1.63
C ASP A 270 38.27 11.23 0.19
N CYS A 271 37.25 10.40 -0.06
CA CYS A 271 36.67 10.21 -1.38
C CYS A 271 35.78 11.37 -1.82
N ASN A 272 35.35 11.35 -3.08
CA ASN A 272 34.46 12.36 -3.62
C ASN A 272 33.02 12.07 -3.18
N VAL A 273 32.43 12.97 -2.39
CA VAL A 273 31.00 12.89 -2.02
C VAL A 273 30.23 13.98 -2.76
N PHE A 274 29.31 13.56 -3.61
CA PHE A 274 28.39 14.41 -4.35
C PHE A 274 26.97 14.23 -3.81
N VAL A 275 26.18 15.28 -3.90
CA VAL A 275 24.77 15.29 -3.53
C VAL A 275 23.91 15.70 -4.72
N LYS A 276 22.90 14.88 -5.03
CA LYS A 276 21.91 15.17 -6.08
C LYS A 276 20.77 15.98 -5.47
N CYS A 277 20.72 17.27 -5.78
CA CYS A 277 19.87 18.26 -5.13
C CYS A 277 18.42 18.26 -5.64
N GLU A 278 17.69 17.18 -5.38
CA GLU A 278 16.31 17.00 -5.84
C GLU A 278 15.30 17.99 -5.23
N TYR A 279 15.67 18.66 -4.14
CA TYR A 279 14.89 19.75 -3.55
C TYR A 279 14.79 21.00 -4.44
N LEU A 280 15.56 21.07 -5.54
CA LEU A 280 15.52 22.15 -6.52
C LEU A 280 14.58 21.88 -7.70
N ASN A 281 13.84 20.78 -7.69
CA ASN A 281 12.71 20.59 -8.61
C ASN A 281 11.62 21.64 -8.37
N ALA A 282 10.73 21.83 -9.35
CA ALA A 282 9.71 22.87 -9.36
C ALA A 282 8.81 22.92 -8.10
N GLY A 283 8.35 21.76 -7.63
CA GLY A 283 7.56 21.59 -6.41
C GLY A 283 8.41 21.47 -5.15
N GLY A 284 9.74 21.39 -5.29
CA GLY A 284 10.73 21.36 -4.23
C GLY A 284 11.10 19.97 -3.74
N SER A 285 10.87 18.92 -4.54
CA SER A 285 11.24 17.55 -4.16
C SER A 285 11.46 16.59 -5.32
N THR A 286 12.09 15.45 -5.02
CA THR A 286 12.23 14.33 -5.96
C THR A 286 10.90 13.74 -6.42
N LYS A 287 9.82 13.93 -5.64
CA LYS A 287 8.50 13.38 -5.96
C LYS A 287 7.80 14.13 -7.10
N ASP A 288 8.32 15.30 -7.49
CA ASP A 288 7.82 16.03 -8.65
C ASP A 288 8.03 15.20 -9.93
N ARG A 289 9.15 14.47 -10.02
CA ARG A 289 9.46 13.57 -11.15
C ARG A 289 8.39 12.50 -11.33
N ILE A 290 8.07 11.79 -10.24
CA ILE A 290 7.12 10.68 -10.27
C ILE A 290 5.69 11.19 -10.47
N ALA A 291 5.34 12.32 -9.86
CA ALA A 291 4.02 12.93 -10.03
C ALA A 291 3.80 13.30 -11.50
N TYR A 292 4.78 13.96 -12.12
CA TYR A 292 4.70 14.31 -13.53
C TYR A 292 4.65 13.08 -14.44
N ARG A 293 5.53 12.09 -14.20
CA ARG A 293 5.58 10.87 -15.01
C ARG A 293 4.29 10.05 -14.92
N MET A 294 3.72 9.88 -13.72
CA MET A 294 2.46 9.15 -13.54
C MET A 294 1.28 9.85 -14.23
N VAL A 295 1.23 11.19 -14.20
CA VAL A 295 0.22 11.99 -14.93
C VAL A 295 0.40 11.82 -16.44
N GLU A 296 1.61 11.97 -16.96
CA GLU A 296 1.93 11.83 -18.39
C GLU A 296 1.53 10.44 -18.93
N LEU A 297 1.86 9.37 -18.19
CA LEU A 297 1.47 8.01 -18.57
C LEU A 297 -0.04 7.84 -18.54
N ALA A 298 -0.74 8.34 -17.52
CA ALA A 298 -2.19 8.25 -17.44
C ALA A 298 -2.90 9.05 -18.55
N GLU A 299 -2.36 10.21 -18.95
CA GLU A 299 -2.82 10.98 -20.11
C GLU A 299 -2.64 10.18 -21.40
N LYS A 300 -1.44 9.64 -21.63
CA LYS A 300 -1.10 8.85 -22.82
C LYS A 300 -1.94 7.57 -22.96
N GLU A 301 -2.26 6.92 -21.84
CA GLU A 301 -3.14 5.75 -21.77
C GLU A 301 -4.63 6.10 -21.92
N GLY A 302 -4.99 7.40 -21.93
CA GLY A 302 -6.38 7.87 -21.98
C GLY A 302 -7.17 7.64 -20.69
N ARG A 303 -6.50 7.23 -19.60
CA ARG A 303 -7.08 7.05 -18.26
C ARG A 303 -7.34 8.37 -17.56
N LEU A 304 -6.55 9.40 -17.88
CA LEU A 304 -6.72 10.77 -17.40
C LEU A 304 -7.09 11.69 -18.57
N LYS A 305 -8.17 12.46 -18.41
CA LYS A 305 -8.72 13.37 -19.42
C LYS A 305 -8.93 14.76 -18.81
N PRO A 306 -8.89 15.84 -19.62
CA PRO A 306 -9.01 17.21 -19.13
C PRO A 306 -10.20 17.40 -18.16
N GLY A 307 -9.96 18.09 -17.05
CA GLY A 307 -10.97 18.38 -16.03
C GLY A 307 -11.32 17.25 -15.06
N MET A 308 -10.73 16.06 -15.22
CA MET A 308 -10.87 14.95 -14.25
C MET A 308 -10.22 15.28 -12.89
N THR A 309 -10.53 14.44 -11.90
CA THR A 309 -10.02 14.57 -10.53
C THR A 309 -8.93 13.54 -10.25
N LEU A 310 -7.77 14.02 -9.81
CA LEU A 310 -6.70 13.21 -9.24
C LEU A 310 -6.92 13.09 -7.73
N ILE A 311 -6.85 11.86 -7.21
CA ILE A 311 -6.89 11.56 -5.78
C ILE A 311 -5.60 10.82 -5.44
N GLU A 312 -4.87 11.22 -4.40
CA GLU A 312 -3.69 10.47 -3.98
C GLU A 312 -3.63 10.28 -2.45
N PRO A 313 -3.47 9.04 -1.96
CA PRO A 313 -3.11 8.77 -0.58
C PRO A 313 -1.60 8.97 -0.39
N THR A 314 -1.20 10.05 0.28
CA THR A 314 0.22 10.38 0.42
C THR A 314 0.53 11.17 1.68
N SER A 315 1.71 10.93 2.24
CA SER A 315 2.25 11.58 3.43
C SER A 315 2.96 12.91 3.14
N GLY A 316 3.03 13.37 1.89
CA GLY A 316 3.62 14.69 1.64
C GLY A 316 3.95 14.99 0.19
N ASN A 317 5.21 14.79 -0.19
CA ASN A 317 5.80 15.40 -1.38
C ASN A 317 5.15 14.97 -2.70
N THR A 318 4.70 13.73 -2.83
CA THR A 318 3.93 13.27 -4.01
C THR A 318 2.65 14.07 -4.16
N GLY A 319 2.00 14.44 -3.06
CA GLY A 319 0.80 15.28 -3.07
C GLY A 319 1.09 16.69 -3.58
N ILE A 320 2.24 17.27 -3.20
CA ILE A 320 2.69 18.57 -3.72
C ILE A 320 2.98 18.49 -5.23
N GLY A 321 3.72 17.47 -5.66
CA GLY A 321 4.01 17.26 -7.08
C GLY A 321 2.75 17.06 -7.93
N LEU A 322 1.78 16.30 -7.44
CA LEU A 322 0.50 16.08 -8.12
C LEU A 322 -0.38 17.33 -8.11
N ALA A 323 -0.41 18.09 -7.02
CA ALA A 323 -1.11 19.37 -6.96
C ALA A 323 -0.52 20.38 -7.96
N LEU A 324 0.82 20.43 -8.08
CA LEU A 324 1.52 21.25 -9.07
C LEU A 324 1.15 20.82 -10.51
N ALA A 325 1.24 19.53 -10.82
CA ALA A 325 0.86 19.00 -12.12
C ALA A 325 -0.61 19.27 -12.44
N ALA A 326 -1.51 19.08 -11.47
CA ALA A 326 -2.94 19.33 -11.60
C ALA A 326 -3.24 20.81 -11.89
N ALA A 327 -2.60 21.74 -11.17
CA ALA A 327 -2.77 23.16 -11.38
C ALA A 327 -2.37 23.60 -12.79
N VAL A 328 -1.25 23.07 -13.30
CA VAL A 328 -0.74 23.40 -14.65
C VAL A 328 -1.58 22.74 -15.75
N ARG A 329 -1.99 21.48 -15.56
CA ARG A 329 -2.71 20.68 -16.56
C ARG A 329 -4.24 20.83 -16.51
N GLY A 330 -4.77 21.55 -15.53
CA GLY A 330 -6.21 21.80 -15.38
C GLY A 330 -6.99 20.61 -14.80
N TYR A 331 -6.39 19.85 -13.89
CA TYR A 331 -7.07 18.79 -13.13
C TYR A 331 -7.51 19.28 -11.77
N LYS A 332 -8.56 18.68 -11.22
CA LYS A 332 -8.87 18.80 -9.79
C LYS A 332 -7.94 17.88 -9.02
N CYS A 333 -7.52 18.27 -7.82
CA CYS A 333 -6.62 17.48 -7.00
C CYS A 333 -7.17 17.33 -5.58
N ILE A 334 -7.21 16.10 -5.08
CA ILE A 334 -7.59 15.77 -3.71
C ILE A 334 -6.48 14.94 -3.09
N ILE A 335 -5.96 15.37 -1.94
CA ILE A 335 -4.89 14.68 -1.24
C ILE A 335 -5.40 14.14 0.09
N CYS A 336 -5.34 12.82 0.26
CA CYS A 336 -5.65 12.15 1.52
C CYS A 336 -4.36 11.99 2.32
N MET A 337 -4.25 12.65 3.48
CA MET A 337 -3.02 12.59 4.29
C MET A 337 -3.28 12.51 5.81
N PRO A 338 -2.44 11.79 6.57
CA PRO A 338 -2.54 11.75 8.03
C PRO A 338 -2.37 13.13 8.70
N GLN A 339 -2.96 13.30 9.87
CA GLN A 339 -2.87 14.54 10.67
C GLN A 339 -1.44 14.88 11.16
N LYS A 340 -0.54 13.90 11.27
CA LYS A 340 0.85 14.12 11.74
C LYS A 340 1.72 14.87 10.74
N MET A 341 1.32 14.90 9.47
CA MET A 341 2.11 15.53 8.41
C MET A 341 2.17 17.04 8.62
N SER A 342 3.33 17.63 8.28
CA SER A 342 3.59 19.04 8.59
C SER A 342 2.53 19.99 8.00
N ARG A 343 2.29 21.10 8.72
CA ARG A 343 1.35 22.14 8.28
C ARG A 343 1.84 22.78 6.99
N GLU A 344 3.15 22.93 6.83
CA GLU A 344 3.82 23.52 5.68
C GLU A 344 3.52 22.79 4.39
N LYS A 345 3.50 21.45 4.42
CA LYS A 345 3.10 20.63 3.26
C LYS A 345 1.66 20.91 2.85
N ALA A 346 0.76 20.99 3.83
CA ALA A 346 -0.65 21.22 3.57
C ALA A 346 -0.93 22.61 3.00
N VAL A 347 -0.34 23.65 3.59
CA VAL A 347 -0.44 25.02 3.09
C VAL A 347 0.07 25.11 1.65
N THR A 348 1.16 24.41 1.32
CA THR A 348 1.70 24.37 -0.05
C THR A 348 0.70 23.72 -1.01
N MET A 349 0.09 22.60 -0.66
CA MET A 349 -0.90 21.90 -1.50
C MET A 349 -2.18 22.72 -1.68
N GLU A 350 -2.69 23.35 -0.61
CA GLU A 350 -3.87 24.22 -0.66
C GLU A 350 -3.62 25.45 -1.56
N ALA A 351 -2.42 26.05 -1.48
CA ALA A 351 -2.03 27.16 -2.35
C ALA A 351 -1.96 26.76 -3.84
N LEU A 352 -1.67 25.49 -4.13
CA LEU A 352 -1.73 24.91 -5.47
C LEU A 352 -3.16 24.51 -5.90
N GLY A 353 -4.17 24.76 -5.07
CA GLY A 353 -5.58 24.48 -5.36
C GLY A 353 -6.02 23.04 -5.07
N ALA A 354 -5.20 22.25 -4.38
CA ALA A 354 -5.60 20.92 -3.94
C ALA A 354 -6.52 20.97 -2.71
N VAL A 355 -7.49 20.06 -2.66
CA VAL A 355 -8.32 19.84 -1.48
C VAL A 355 -7.65 18.80 -0.59
N ILE A 356 -7.47 19.13 0.70
CA ILE A 356 -6.85 18.21 1.65
C ILE A 356 -7.93 17.50 2.48
N VAL A 357 -7.84 16.18 2.51
CA VAL A 357 -8.63 15.32 3.38
C VAL A 357 -7.72 14.73 4.44
N ARG A 358 -7.91 15.14 5.69
CA ARG A 358 -7.13 14.65 6.83
C ARG A 358 -7.64 13.30 7.31
N THR A 359 -6.73 12.39 7.63
CA THR A 359 -7.05 11.10 8.24
C THR A 359 -6.44 10.94 9.63
N PRO A 360 -7.03 10.14 10.53
CA PRO A 360 -6.47 9.88 11.86
C PRO A 360 -5.08 9.24 11.79
N ASN A 361 -4.20 9.59 12.74
CA ASN A 361 -2.82 9.08 12.78
C ASN A 361 -2.70 7.62 13.22
N HIS A 362 -3.66 7.14 14.02
CA HIS A 362 -3.66 5.80 14.59
C HIS A 362 -4.34 4.77 13.69
N ALA A 363 -4.90 5.19 12.55
CA ALA A 363 -5.49 4.29 11.59
C ALA A 363 -4.36 3.51 10.89
N GLY A 364 -4.32 2.19 11.10
CA GLY A 364 -3.44 1.29 10.35
C GLY A 364 -3.66 1.44 8.84
N PHE A 365 -2.66 1.14 8.01
CA PHE A 365 -2.74 1.33 6.56
C PHE A 365 -3.95 0.62 5.92
N ASP A 366 -4.40 -0.47 6.55
CA ASP A 366 -5.51 -1.34 6.18
C ASP A 366 -6.88 -0.90 6.72
N SER A 367 -6.94 0.17 7.51
CA SER A 367 -8.18 0.75 8.00
C SER A 367 -8.91 1.53 6.90
N ALA A 368 -10.24 1.50 6.91
CA ALA A 368 -11.07 2.37 6.07
C ALA A 368 -10.84 3.87 6.37
N GLU A 369 -10.40 4.19 7.58
CA GLU A 369 -10.06 5.55 8.00
C GLU A 369 -8.61 5.93 7.65
N SER A 370 -7.81 4.99 7.14
CA SER A 370 -6.47 5.29 6.66
C SER A 370 -6.55 6.22 5.45
N HIS A 371 -5.48 6.97 5.21
CA HIS A 371 -5.35 7.79 4.01
C HIS A 371 -5.57 7.00 2.72
N ILE A 372 -5.21 5.71 2.68
CA ILE A 372 -5.47 4.79 1.55
C ILE A 372 -6.97 4.46 1.45
N GLY A 373 -7.58 4.03 2.55
CA GLY A 373 -9.02 3.69 2.59
C GLY A 373 -9.90 4.87 2.18
N VAL A 374 -9.59 6.06 2.70
CA VAL A 374 -10.30 7.30 2.37
C VAL A 374 -10.11 7.68 0.89
N ALA A 375 -8.90 7.53 0.33
CA ALA A 375 -8.68 7.79 -1.10
C ALA A 375 -9.51 6.85 -1.99
N LEU A 376 -9.53 5.54 -1.68
CA LEU A 376 -10.32 4.55 -2.42
C LEU A 376 -11.82 4.87 -2.36
N ARG A 377 -12.33 5.30 -1.18
CA ARG A 377 -13.72 5.75 -1.04
C ARG A 377 -14.02 6.95 -1.93
N LEU A 378 -13.18 7.98 -1.88
CA LEU A 378 -13.37 9.18 -2.69
C LEU A 378 -13.32 8.88 -4.20
N GLN A 379 -12.49 7.92 -4.61
CA GLN A 379 -12.45 7.48 -6.00
C GLN A 379 -13.78 6.85 -6.44
N ALA A 380 -14.40 6.04 -5.58
CA ALA A 380 -15.70 5.43 -5.87
C ALA A 380 -16.84 6.47 -5.89
N GLU A 381 -16.77 7.49 -5.03
CA GLU A 381 -17.81 8.52 -4.89
C GLU A 381 -17.73 9.64 -5.93
N ILE A 382 -16.55 9.91 -6.50
CA ILE A 382 -16.34 11.01 -7.45
C ILE A 382 -16.25 10.43 -8.87
N PRO A 383 -17.27 10.62 -9.73
CA PRO A 383 -17.28 10.08 -11.07
C PRO A 383 -16.07 10.54 -11.88
N GLY A 384 -15.34 9.58 -12.45
CA GLY A 384 -14.14 9.84 -13.23
C GLY A 384 -12.94 10.32 -12.41
N ALA A 385 -12.95 10.19 -11.09
CA ALA A 385 -11.73 10.36 -10.32
C ALA A 385 -10.80 9.16 -10.50
N ILE A 386 -9.49 9.41 -10.47
CA ILE A 386 -8.48 8.35 -10.52
C ILE A 386 -7.50 8.50 -9.36
N ILE A 387 -7.00 7.37 -8.88
CA ILE A 387 -5.82 7.29 -8.03
C ILE A 387 -4.66 6.83 -8.90
N LEU A 388 -3.54 7.55 -8.83
CA LEU A 388 -2.34 7.20 -9.60
C LEU A 388 -1.52 6.12 -8.88
N ASP A 389 -1.52 6.13 -7.54
CA ASP A 389 -0.97 5.07 -6.68
C ASP A 389 0.55 4.94 -6.78
N GLN A 390 1.27 5.87 -6.15
CA GLN A 390 2.74 5.88 -6.10
C GLN A 390 3.38 4.59 -5.59
N TYR A 391 2.66 3.73 -4.87
CA TYR A 391 3.20 2.49 -4.29
C TYR A 391 3.28 1.34 -5.30
N ARG A 392 2.60 1.48 -6.45
CA ARG A 392 2.47 0.41 -7.46
C ARG A 392 2.69 0.89 -8.88
N ASN A 393 2.54 2.18 -9.14
CA ASN A 393 2.62 2.73 -10.47
C ASN A 393 4.06 2.73 -10.98
N LEU A 394 4.30 2.05 -12.10
CA LEU A 394 5.62 1.99 -12.72
C LEU A 394 6.18 3.35 -13.10
N GLY A 395 5.33 4.37 -13.33
CA GLY A 395 5.77 5.73 -13.53
C GLY A 395 6.66 6.27 -12.42
N ASN A 396 6.58 5.69 -11.20
CA ASN A 396 7.47 6.00 -10.09
C ASN A 396 8.92 5.53 -10.34
N PRO A 397 9.24 4.22 -10.36
CA PRO A 397 10.61 3.78 -10.65
C PRO A 397 11.08 4.18 -12.06
N MET A 398 10.19 4.23 -13.06
CA MET A 398 10.55 4.66 -14.42
C MET A 398 11.09 6.08 -14.46
N ALA A 399 10.49 7.03 -13.73
CA ALA A 399 10.98 8.41 -13.71
C ALA A 399 12.44 8.48 -13.24
N HIS A 400 12.81 7.64 -12.28
CA HIS A 400 14.17 7.60 -11.75
C HIS A 400 15.14 6.82 -12.64
N TYR A 401 14.68 5.74 -13.27
CA TYR A 401 15.44 4.96 -14.24
C TYR A 401 15.75 5.75 -15.52
N GLU A 402 14.75 6.45 -16.07
CA GLU A 402 14.83 7.17 -17.36
C GLU A 402 15.42 8.58 -17.23
N GLN A 403 15.41 9.17 -16.02
CA GLN A 403 15.86 10.54 -15.81
C GLN A 403 16.94 10.62 -14.73
N THR A 404 16.59 10.37 -13.46
CA THR A 404 17.52 10.62 -12.33
C THR A 404 18.83 9.86 -12.49
N ALA A 405 18.78 8.59 -12.90
CA ALA A 405 19.95 7.76 -13.11
C ALA A 405 20.78 8.21 -14.32
N GLU A 406 20.14 8.52 -15.45
CA GLU A 406 20.82 9.03 -16.65
C GLU A 406 21.48 10.38 -16.38
N GLU A 407 20.87 11.25 -15.59
CA GLU A 407 21.50 12.51 -15.16
C GLU A 407 22.76 12.25 -14.31
N ILE A 408 22.71 11.31 -13.35
CA ILE A 408 23.88 10.96 -12.52
C ILE A 408 25.01 10.39 -13.38
N LEU A 409 24.67 9.49 -14.30
CA LEU A 409 25.63 8.88 -15.24
C LEU A 409 26.28 9.94 -16.13
N HIS A 410 25.48 10.84 -16.70
CA HIS A 410 25.95 11.94 -17.52
C HIS A 410 26.85 12.91 -16.73
N ASP A 411 26.42 13.33 -15.54
CA ASP A 411 27.14 14.33 -14.74
C ASP A 411 28.52 13.85 -14.25
N LEU A 412 28.76 12.54 -14.25
CA LEU A 412 30.00 11.90 -13.80
C LEU A 412 30.74 11.11 -14.90
N ASP A 413 30.35 11.23 -16.17
CA ASP A 413 30.92 10.45 -17.28
C ASP A 413 30.97 8.93 -16.97
N ASP A 414 29.86 8.38 -16.45
CA ASP A 414 29.70 6.99 -15.99
C ASP A 414 30.65 6.57 -14.83
N LYS A 415 31.38 7.49 -14.20
CA LYS A 415 32.29 7.20 -13.08
C LYS A 415 31.58 7.36 -11.74
N VAL A 416 30.78 6.37 -11.37
CA VAL A 416 30.09 6.31 -10.07
C VAL A 416 30.38 4.98 -9.38
N ASP A 417 30.87 5.05 -8.14
CA ASP A 417 31.28 3.88 -7.36
C ASP A 417 30.22 3.47 -6.34
N MET A 418 29.45 4.44 -5.84
CA MET A 418 28.36 4.20 -4.90
C MET A 418 27.25 5.23 -5.05
N VAL A 419 25.99 4.79 -4.96
CA VAL A 419 24.83 5.67 -4.80
C VAL A 419 24.07 5.33 -3.54
N VAL A 420 23.78 6.36 -2.74
CA VAL A 420 23.09 6.28 -1.45
C VAL A 420 21.70 6.90 -1.56
N VAL A 421 20.67 6.11 -1.27
CA VAL A 421 19.27 6.49 -1.49
C VAL A 421 18.39 6.06 -0.32
N GLY A 422 17.71 7.03 0.30
CA GLY A 422 16.67 6.77 1.29
C GLY A 422 15.44 6.14 0.67
N ALA A 423 14.94 5.06 1.28
CA ALA A 423 13.79 4.30 0.78
C ALA A 423 12.49 4.77 1.46
N GLY A 424 11.51 5.16 0.64
CA GLY A 424 10.10 5.30 1.03
C GLY A 424 9.27 4.30 0.24
N THR A 425 8.69 4.74 -0.89
CA THR A 425 8.02 3.82 -1.83
C THR A 425 8.99 2.84 -2.53
N GLY A 426 10.31 3.05 -2.42
CA GLY A 426 11.33 2.30 -3.13
C GLY A 426 11.58 2.69 -4.59
N GLY A 427 10.67 3.45 -5.22
CA GLY A 427 10.80 3.78 -6.65
C GLY A 427 12.11 4.49 -7.02
N THR A 428 12.62 5.40 -6.17
CA THR A 428 13.91 6.08 -6.39
C THR A 428 15.09 5.11 -6.35
N VAL A 429 15.19 4.29 -5.30
CA VAL A 429 16.31 3.33 -5.18
C VAL A 429 16.23 2.26 -6.26
N THR A 430 15.04 1.75 -6.56
CA THR A 430 14.83 0.73 -7.59
C THR A 430 15.16 1.25 -8.98
N GLY A 431 14.61 2.41 -9.38
CA GLY A 431 14.87 2.98 -10.70
C GLY A 431 16.34 3.33 -10.92
N ILE A 432 16.99 3.96 -9.94
CA ILE A 432 18.42 4.28 -10.03
C ILE A 432 19.27 3.01 -10.08
N ALA A 433 19.04 2.07 -9.15
CA ALA A 433 19.81 0.84 -9.07
C ALA A 433 19.73 0.03 -10.37
N GLN A 434 18.53 -0.14 -10.93
CA GLN A 434 18.36 -0.92 -12.17
C GLN A 434 19.17 -0.32 -13.33
N LYS A 435 19.11 1.00 -13.54
CA LYS A 435 19.89 1.65 -14.60
C LYS A 435 21.40 1.56 -14.34
N LEU A 436 21.83 1.76 -13.10
CA LEU A 436 23.25 1.68 -12.75
C LEU A 436 23.79 0.26 -12.87
N LYS A 437 23.04 -0.77 -12.48
CA LYS A 437 23.48 -2.17 -12.65
C LYS A 437 23.63 -2.56 -14.12
N GLU A 438 22.89 -1.93 -15.04
CA GLU A 438 23.08 -2.11 -16.49
C GLU A 438 24.32 -1.40 -17.02
N ARG A 439 24.54 -0.14 -16.63
CA ARG A 439 25.56 0.75 -17.21
C ARG A 439 26.90 0.70 -16.50
N VAL A 440 26.88 0.61 -15.17
CA VAL A 440 28.04 0.63 -14.27
C VAL A 440 27.86 -0.50 -13.24
N PRO A 441 27.99 -1.78 -13.65
CA PRO A 441 27.58 -2.94 -12.84
C PRO A 441 28.30 -3.05 -11.48
N ASN A 442 29.48 -2.46 -11.36
CA ASN A 442 30.27 -2.44 -10.13
C ASN A 442 29.85 -1.33 -9.15
N CYS A 443 28.97 -0.40 -9.55
CA CYS A 443 28.44 0.62 -8.67
C CYS A 443 27.65 -0.04 -7.53
N LYS A 444 28.00 0.31 -6.29
CA LYS A 444 27.28 -0.11 -5.09
C LYS A 444 26.03 0.73 -4.88
N ILE A 445 24.96 0.09 -4.44
CA ILE A 445 23.68 0.71 -4.09
C ILE A 445 23.46 0.53 -2.60
N LEU A 446 23.48 1.64 -1.86
CA LEU A 446 23.19 1.68 -0.43
C LEU A 446 21.77 2.23 -0.22
N GLY A 447 20.86 1.36 0.21
CA GLY A 447 19.53 1.76 0.67
C GLY A 447 19.61 2.31 2.10
N VAL A 448 18.89 3.39 2.39
CA VAL A 448 18.79 3.95 3.75
C VAL A 448 17.36 3.83 4.24
N ASP A 449 17.16 3.20 5.38
CA ASP A 449 15.85 2.91 5.96
C ASP A 449 15.82 3.33 7.44
N PRO A 450 14.83 4.09 7.92
CA PRO A 450 14.78 4.46 9.32
C PRO A 450 14.57 3.25 10.25
N GLU A 451 15.15 3.33 11.44
CA GLU A 451 14.76 2.45 12.54
C GLU A 451 13.26 2.60 12.81
N GLY A 452 12.56 1.47 12.92
CA GLY A 452 11.10 1.42 12.99
C GLY A 452 10.40 1.12 11.66
N SER A 453 11.15 0.93 10.56
CA SER A 453 10.63 0.47 9.27
C SER A 453 11.02 -0.97 8.91
N LEU A 454 10.22 -1.59 8.03
CA LEU A 454 10.41 -2.95 7.50
C LEU A 454 11.18 -3.02 6.17
N LEU A 455 11.55 -1.91 5.53
CA LEU A 455 12.03 -1.96 4.14
C LEU A 455 13.40 -2.66 4.01
N ALA A 456 14.32 -2.37 4.92
CA ALA A 456 15.61 -3.05 4.97
C ALA A 456 15.48 -4.51 5.45
N ASP A 457 14.68 -4.74 6.49
CA ASP A 457 14.43 -6.07 7.06
C ASP A 457 12.92 -6.32 7.28
N PRO A 458 12.25 -7.04 6.36
CA PRO A 458 10.84 -7.37 6.49
C PRO A 458 10.56 -8.49 7.50
N THR A 459 11.60 -9.13 8.06
CA THR A 459 11.43 -10.14 9.11
C THR A 459 11.23 -9.54 10.49
N GLN A 460 11.43 -8.22 10.63
CA GLN A 460 11.22 -7.49 11.86
C GLN A 460 9.73 -7.48 12.25
N GLU A 461 9.44 -7.86 13.50
CA GLU A 461 8.07 -7.99 14.00
C GLU A 461 7.44 -6.65 14.39
N GLU A 462 8.24 -5.68 14.85
CA GLU A 462 7.76 -4.41 15.40
C GLU A 462 8.16 -3.22 14.54
N THR A 463 7.20 -2.36 14.21
CA THR A 463 7.43 -1.02 13.66
C THR A 463 7.15 0.03 14.71
N PHE A 464 7.92 1.11 14.74
CA PHE A 464 7.72 2.18 15.72
C PHE A 464 7.85 3.56 15.07
N PHE A 465 7.42 4.56 15.83
CA PHE A 465 7.36 5.94 15.38
C PHE A 465 8.76 6.56 15.24
N TYR A 466 8.91 7.37 14.19
CA TYR A 466 10.06 8.24 13.93
C TYR A 466 9.57 9.58 13.35
N GLU A 467 10.36 10.63 13.54
CA GLU A 467 10.04 12.02 13.17
C GLU A 467 10.49 12.39 11.76
N VAL A 468 11.51 11.72 11.21
CA VAL A 468 11.93 11.92 9.81
C VAL A 468 10.77 11.55 8.88
N GLU A 469 10.49 12.41 7.90
CA GLU A 469 9.35 12.25 7.01
C GLU A 469 9.78 11.80 5.60
N GLY A 470 8.98 10.93 4.97
CA GLY A 470 9.10 10.56 3.56
C GLY A 470 9.97 9.33 3.25
N VAL A 471 10.47 8.65 4.28
CA VAL A 471 11.19 7.37 4.24
C VAL A 471 10.57 6.39 5.23
N GLY A 472 10.81 5.10 5.02
CA GLY A 472 10.29 4.00 5.82
C GLY A 472 8.79 3.73 5.66
N TYR A 473 8.42 2.45 5.73
CA TYR A 473 7.05 1.95 5.81
C TYR A 473 6.92 0.71 6.71
N ASP A 474 5.69 0.42 7.10
CA ASP A 474 5.20 -0.78 7.80
C ASP A 474 4.71 -1.87 6.83
N PHE A 475 4.98 -1.70 5.53
CA PHE A 475 4.76 -2.67 4.47
C PHE A 475 5.83 -2.50 3.37
N ILE A 476 6.01 -3.51 2.53
CA ILE A 476 6.89 -3.42 1.35
C ILE A 476 6.09 -2.91 0.14
N PRO A 477 6.40 -1.72 -0.41
CA PRO A 477 5.70 -1.19 -1.58
C PRO A 477 6.03 -2.01 -2.83
N GLY A 478 5.05 -2.17 -3.73
CA GLY A 478 5.26 -2.88 -5.00
C GLY A 478 6.29 -2.22 -5.92
N THR A 479 6.57 -0.92 -5.77
CA THR A 479 7.62 -0.24 -6.52
C THR A 479 9.04 -0.46 -5.98
N LEU A 480 9.21 -1.15 -4.84
CA LEU A 480 10.51 -1.46 -4.25
C LEU A 480 10.98 -2.85 -4.70
N ASN A 481 11.97 -2.89 -5.58
CA ASN A 481 12.78 -4.09 -5.81
C ASN A 481 13.97 -4.09 -4.85
N ARG A 482 13.94 -4.94 -3.82
CA ARG A 482 15.02 -5.06 -2.82
C ARG A 482 16.26 -5.78 -3.36
N SER A 483 16.12 -6.63 -4.38
CA SER A 483 17.23 -7.44 -4.91
C SER A 483 18.31 -6.63 -5.64
N VAL A 484 17.99 -5.39 -6.03
CA VAL A 484 18.95 -4.48 -6.68
C VAL A 484 19.69 -3.57 -5.68
N VAL A 485 19.37 -3.68 -4.40
CA VAL A 485 20.04 -2.97 -3.30
C VAL A 485 21.13 -3.88 -2.74
N ASP A 486 22.39 -3.44 -2.76
CA ASP A 486 23.51 -4.28 -2.31
C ASP A 486 23.59 -4.33 -0.78
N GLU A 487 23.39 -3.19 -0.13
CA GLU A 487 23.51 -3.03 1.32
C GLU A 487 22.44 -2.07 1.85
N TRP A 488 22.01 -2.25 3.10
CA TRP A 488 21.06 -1.37 3.78
C TRP A 488 21.69 -0.75 5.03
N ALA A 489 21.55 0.57 5.18
CA ALA A 489 21.88 1.30 6.39
C ALA A 489 20.60 1.64 7.17
N ARG A 490 20.66 1.48 8.50
CA ARG A 490 19.60 1.93 9.40
C ARG A 490 19.88 3.35 9.87
N SER A 491 18.91 4.26 9.72
CA SER A 491 19.03 5.65 10.16
C SER A 491 18.17 5.96 11.39
N LYS A 492 18.66 6.88 12.22
CA LYS A 492 17.95 7.39 13.41
C LYS A 492 17.64 8.87 13.23
N ASP A 493 16.60 9.35 13.92
CA ASP A 493 16.13 10.73 13.80
C ASP A 493 17.21 11.75 14.20
N LYS A 494 17.88 11.55 15.34
CA LYS A 494 18.82 12.52 15.90
C LYS A 494 19.98 12.79 14.93
N GLU A 495 20.65 11.74 14.50
CA GLU A 495 21.78 11.79 13.57
C GLU A 495 21.35 12.35 12.20
N SER A 496 20.12 12.01 11.76
CA SER A 496 19.54 12.55 10.54
C SER A 496 19.38 14.06 10.62
N PHE A 497 18.78 14.57 11.71
CA PHE A 497 18.54 16.00 11.86
C PHE A 497 19.82 16.79 12.16
N GLU A 498 20.75 16.26 12.96
CA GLU A 498 22.06 16.87 13.18
C GLU A 498 22.83 17.03 11.85
N THR A 499 22.82 15.98 11.03
CA THR A 499 23.47 16.00 9.71
C THR A 499 22.78 16.96 8.74
N ALA A 500 21.44 17.00 8.73
CA ALA A 500 20.69 17.97 7.93
C ALA A 500 21.02 19.42 8.34
N ARG A 501 21.10 19.71 9.64
CA ARG A 501 21.50 21.03 10.15
C ARG A 501 22.95 21.37 9.78
N ALA A 502 23.85 20.39 9.84
CA ALA A 502 25.24 20.56 9.42
C ALA A 502 25.38 20.84 7.91
N LEU A 503 24.59 20.17 7.05
CA LEU A 503 24.54 20.46 5.61
C LEU A 503 24.15 21.92 5.33
N ILE A 504 23.17 22.43 6.08
CA ILE A 504 22.74 23.82 5.99
C ILE A 504 23.86 24.77 6.45
N GLU A 505 24.40 24.53 7.65
CA GLU A 505 25.37 25.44 8.28
C GLU A 505 26.73 25.45 7.55
N LYS A 506 27.19 24.30 7.08
CA LYS A 506 28.57 24.12 6.57
C LYS A 506 28.66 24.12 5.04
N GLU A 507 27.60 23.71 4.34
CA GLU A 507 27.61 23.61 2.87
C GLU A 507 26.61 24.56 2.20
N GLY A 508 25.76 25.25 2.98
CA GLY A 508 24.73 26.14 2.45
C GLY A 508 23.60 25.39 1.72
N ILE A 509 23.42 24.10 2.01
CA ILE A 509 22.46 23.23 1.33
C ILE A 509 21.17 23.17 2.14
N LEU A 510 20.10 23.79 1.61
CA LEU A 510 18.81 23.93 2.28
C LEU A 510 17.91 22.68 2.12
N CYS A 511 18.40 21.53 2.57
CA CYS A 511 17.72 20.24 2.46
C CYS A 511 16.86 19.86 3.70
N GLY A 512 16.01 18.84 3.55
CA GLY A 512 15.16 18.27 4.60
C GLY A 512 15.83 17.18 5.46
N GLY A 513 15.05 16.57 6.36
CA GLY A 513 15.56 15.56 7.30
C GLY A 513 16.05 14.26 6.65
N SER A 514 15.33 13.75 5.65
CA SER A 514 15.72 12.52 4.93
C SER A 514 17.02 12.67 4.14
N ALA A 515 17.37 13.90 3.72
CA ALA A 515 18.67 14.21 3.15
C ALA A 515 19.79 14.03 4.18
N GLY A 516 19.54 14.44 5.43
CA GLY A 516 20.45 14.18 6.54
C GLY A 516 20.65 12.70 6.83
N SER A 517 19.59 11.88 6.79
CA SER A 517 19.69 10.42 6.92
C SER A 517 20.61 9.81 5.86
N ASN A 518 20.43 10.21 4.60
CA ASN A 518 21.22 9.68 3.49
C ASN A 518 22.69 10.11 3.57
N VAL A 519 22.95 11.37 3.89
CA VAL A 519 24.33 11.88 4.00
C VAL A 519 25.03 11.28 5.20
N PHE A 520 24.36 11.11 6.35
CA PHE A 520 24.96 10.46 7.50
C PHE A 520 25.39 9.02 7.18
N ALA A 521 24.48 8.22 6.61
CA ALA A 521 24.78 6.86 6.19
C ALA A 521 25.91 6.80 5.15
N ALA A 522 25.91 7.72 4.18
CA ALA A 522 26.96 7.81 3.18
C ALA A 522 28.33 8.10 3.80
N LEU A 523 28.41 9.06 4.73
CA LEU A 523 29.66 9.44 5.38
C LEU A 523 30.22 8.32 6.26
N GLU A 524 29.36 7.56 6.94
CA GLU A 524 29.79 6.39 7.73
C GLU A 524 30.43 5.31 6.84
N VAL A 525 29.77 4.96 5.73
CA VAL A 525 30.27 3.94 4.80
C VAL A 525 31.49 4.42 3.99
N ALA A 526 31.55 5.71 3.67
CA ALA A 526 32.59 6.27 2.82
C ALA A 526 33.98 6.35 3.47
N ARG A 527 34.11 6.24 4.80
CA ARG A 527 35.41 6.27 5.52
C ARG A 527 36.41 5.22 5.03
N GLY A 528 35.93 4.11 4.47
CA GLY A 528 36.77 3.01 3.97
C GLY A 528 37.01 3.04 2.46
N LEU A 529 36.47 4.03 1.73
CA LEU A 529 36.52 4.05 0.28
C LEU A 529 37.82 4.66 -0.27
N PRO A 530 38.27 4.24 -1.46
CA PRO A 530 39.40 4.87 -2.15
C PRO A 530 39.18 6.37 -2.36
N LYS A 531 40.26 7.16 -2.31
CA LYS A 531 40.22 8.62 -2.45
C LYS A 531 39.61 9.11 -3.78
N ASP A 532 39.75 8.33 -4.83
CA ASP A 532 39.22 8.62 -6.16
C ASP A 532 37.79 8.13 -6.36
N ALA A 533 37.21 7.39 -5.40
CA ALA A 533 35.84 6.92 -5.48
C ALA A 533 34.83 8.08 -5.52
N ASN A 534 33.78 7.92 -6.31
CA ASN A 534 32.68 8.85 -6.47
C ASN A 534 31.41 8.30 -5.82
N VAL A 535 31.02 8.88 -4.70
CA VAL A 535 29.80 8.59 -3.95
C VAL A 535 28.75 9.64 -4.27
N VAL A 536 27.57 9.23 -4.72
CA VAL A 536 26.42 10.12 -4.97
C VAL A 536 25.34 9.88 -3.92
N VAL A 537 24.84 10.95 -3.31
CA VAL A 537 23.81 10.88 -2.27
C VAL A 537 22.58 11.66 -2.70
N ILE A 538 21.40 11.06 -2.65
CA ILE A 538 20.16 11.75 -3.04
C ILE A 538 19.65 12.63 -1.90
N LEU A 539 19.39 13.92 -2.16
CA LEU A 539 18.77 14.85 -1.19
C LEU A 539 17.31 15.11 -1.58
N PRO A 540 16.32 14.41 -0.99
CA PRO A 540 15.00 14.28 -1.60
C PRO A 540 14.16 15.56 -1.63
N ASP A 541 14.25 16.40 -0.60
CA ASP A 541 13.44 17.62 -0.47
C ASP A 541 14.12 18.71 0.38
N GLY A 542 13.49 19.88 0.45
CA GLY A 542 14.06 21.09 1.04
C GLY A 542 13.50 21.46 2.40
N ILE A 543 14.10 22.48 3.02
CA ILE A 543 13.71 22.98 4.35
C ILE A 543 12.26 23.49 4.45
N ARG A 544 11.63 23.86 3.33
CA ARG A 544 10.26 24.44 3.30
C ARG A 544 9.26 23.60 4.10
N ASN A 545 9.39 22.28 4.02
CA ASN A 545 8.46 21.35 4.64
C ASN A 545 8.62 21.23 6.18
N TYR A 546 9.68 21.82 6.74
CA TYR A 546 10.16 21.55 8.10
C TYR A 546 10.54 22.82 8.88
N LEU A 547 10.07 23.99 8.43
CA LEU A 547 10.43 25.28 9.01
C LEU A 547 10.17 25.35 10.51
N THR A 548 9.10 24.72 11.00
CA THR A 548 8.77 24.66 12.43
C THR A 548 9.10 23.32 13.08
N LYS A 549 9.94 22.49 12.46
CA LYS A 549 10.42 21.20 13.01
C LYS A 549 11.92 21.25 13.31
N PHE A 550 12.72 20.35 12.75
CA PHE A 550 14.15 20.18 13.08
C PHE A 550 15.01 21.44 12.90
N LEU A 551 14.54 22.43 12.12
CA LEU A 551 15.19 23.72 11.98
C LEU A 551 15.03 24.62 13.21
N ALA A 552 13.91 24.50 13.92
CA ALA A 552 13.63 25.26 15.12
C ALA A 552 14.37 24.65 16.31
N ASP A 553 15.26 25.44 16.94
CA ASP A 553 16.05 25.00 18.09
C ASP A 553 15.19 24.43 19.22
N ASP A 554 14.08 25.09 19.53
CA ASP A 554 13.17 24.64 20.60
C ASP A 554 12.59 23.25 20.29
N TRP A 555 12.13 23.02 19.05
CA TRP A 555 11.57 21.74 18.63
C TRP A 555 12.62 20.63 18.67
N PHE A 556 13.85 20.93 18.22
CA PHE A 556 14.96 20.00 18.20
C PHE A 556 15.41 19.66 19.61
N ASN A 557 15.62 20.66 20.46
CA ASN A 557 16.11 20.48 21.82
C ASN A 557 15.09 19.76 22.70
N GLU A 558 13.79 20.02 22.55
CA GLU A 558 12.74 19.28 23.27
C GLU A 558 12.79 17.76 23.02
N ARG A 559 13.27 17.35 21.85
CA ARG A 559 13.26 15.93 21.41
C ARG A 559 14.60 15.24 21.54
N TYR A 560 15.71 15.96 21.38
CA TYR A 560 17.03 15.37 21.15
C TYR A 560 18.19 15.96 21.95
N ALA A 561 17.96 17.02 22.76
CA ALA A 561 19.00 17.63 23.61
C ALA A 561 19.36 16.76 24.83
#